data_AF-A0A0V0QMG2-F1
#
_entry.id   AF-A0A0V0QMG2-F1
#
_cell.length_a   1.000
_cell.length_b   1.000
_cell.length_c   1.000
_cell.angle_alpha   90.00
_cell.angle_beta   90.00
_cell.angle_gamma   90.00
#
_symmetry.space_group_name_H-M   'P 1'
#
loop_
_entity.id
_entity.type
_entity.pdbx_description
1 polymer ?
#
loop_
_entity_poly.entity_id
_entity_poly.type
_entity_poly.pdbx_seq_one_letter_code
_entity_poly.pdbx_strand_id
1 'polypeptide(L)'
;MGICCDKESKYEQVEDSDQQEQTKKISKEDFDFQKVIGRGAFGKVCLVQKKSDRELFYHLKNQGRFSESKAKFYIGEILLAFEYLHERDIIYRDLKPENVLLDRSGHIKITDFGLSKEGLGTGELTNTFVGTPEYLAPEIILNIGHDKRVDYWTMGALLYEMLTGAPPFYFKKRSQLYQAIVKHPVQMKNHFSPEAKDLLQSLLQKDVNYQILKQLIFNQQFFLAQQKVGQQRSQ
;
A
#
# COMPACT_ATOMS: atom_id res chain seq x y z
N MET A 1 36.50 -32.71 -18.61
CA MET A 1 37.01 -33.25 -17.33
C MET A 1 37.93 -32.20 -16.75
N GLY A 2 37.81 -31.74 -15.50
CA GLY A 2 36.74 -31.95 -14.52
C GLY A 2 36.93 -30.94 -13.38
N ILE A 3 35.83 -30.35 -12.90
CA ILE A 3 35.81 -29.46 -11.73
C ILE A 3 35.14 -30.24 -10.58
N CYS A 4 35.77 -30.27 -9.41
CA CYS A 4 35.19 -30.58 -8.09
C CYS A 4 36.23 -30.14 -7.03
N CYS A 5 35.89 -29.26 -6.08
CA CYS A 5 35.39 -29.57 -4.72
C CYS A 5 36.49 -30.21 -3.83
N ASP A 6 36.77 -29.81 -2.58
CA ASP A 6 36.03 -29.14 -1.50
C ASP A 6 37.08 -28.48 -0.53
N LYS A 7 36.82 -27.64 0.52
CA LYS A 7 35.59 -27.10 1.15
C LYS A 7 35.86 -25.84 2.03
N GLU A 8 34.79 -25.28 2.62
CA GLU A 8 34.65 -24.61 3.94
C GLU A 8 35.79 -23.74 4.53
N SER A 9 35.52 -22.44 4.72
CA SER A 9 35.11 -21.87 6.04
C SER A 9 35.28 -20.34 6.11
N LYS A 10 34.17 -19.62 6.35
CA LYS A 10 34.11 -18.28 6.99
C LYS A 10 32.66 -17.89 7.29
N TYR A 11 32.03 -18.66 8.16
CA TYR A 11 30.95 -18.12 9.00
C TYR A 11 31.62 -17.24 10.06
N GLU A 12 31.82 -15.97 9.75
CA GLU A 12 32.18 -14.99 10.78
C GLU A 12 30.93 -14.67 11.60
N GLN A 13 31.06 -14.80 12.91
CA GLN A 13 29.99 -14.67 13.88
C GLN A 13 29.49 -13.22 13.88
N VAL A 14 28.23 -13.02 13.50
CA VAL A 14 27.56 -11.73 13.68
C VAL A 14 26.93 -11.75 15.06
N GLU A 15 27.39 -10.82 15.91
CA GLU A 15 26.92 -10.68 17.29
C GLU A 15 25.42 -10.36 17.33
N ASP A 16 24.70 -11.11 18.14
CA ASP A 16 23.25 -10.96 18.32
C ASP A 16 22.99 -9.66 19.11
N SER A 17 22.51 -8.64 18.40
CA SER A 17 22.17 -7.35 19.00
C SER A 17 20.66 -7.32 19.24
N ASP A 18 20.27 -7.78 20.44
CA ASP A 18 18.91 -7.77 20.98
C ASP A 18 18.19 -6.44 20.66
N GLN A 19 17.41 -6.44 19.58
CA GLN A 19 16.37 -5.44 19.40
C GLN A 19 15.25 -5.81 20.35
N GLN A 20 15.32 -5.27 21.56
CA GLN A 20 14.26 -5.39 22.55
C GLN A 20 12.96 -4.84 21.96
N GLU A 21 12.12 -5.72 21.44
CA GLU A 21 10.72 -5.43 21.16
C GLU A 21 10.09 -5.01 22.49
N GLN A 22 9.93 -3.70 22.68
CA GLN A 22 9.07 -3.18 23.73
C GLN A 22 7.65 -3.67 23.45
N THR A 23 7.27 -4.74 24.15
CA THR A 23 5.94 -5.35 24.05
C THR A 23 4.89 -4.32 24.49
N LYS A 24 4.36 -3.61 23.49
CA LYS A 24 3.40 -2.52 23.65
C LYS A 24 2.23 -3.01 24.52
N LYS A 25 2.11 -2.44 25.73
CA LYS A 25 1.15 -2.90 26.74
C LYS A 25 -0.28 -2.76 26.21
N ILE A 26 -0.88 -3.88 25.84
CA ILE A 26 -2.20 -3.94 25.22
C ILE A 26 -3.26 -3.39 26.18
N SER A 27 -4.13 -2.53 25.66
CA SER A 27 -5.21 -1.84 26.35
C SER A 27 -6.59 -2.30 25.84
N LYS A 28 -7.67 -1.74 26.40
CA LYS A 28 -9.03 -1.96 25.87
C LYS A 28 -9.28 -1.20 24.55
N GLU A 29 -8.52 -0.15 24.28
CA GLU A 29 -8.68 0.73 23.11
C GLU A 29 -8.13 0.09 21.83
N ASP A 30 -7.23 -0.89 21.96
CA ASP A 30 -6.69 -1.70 20.87
C ASP A 30 -7.70 -2.68 20.26
N PHE A 31 -8.92 -2.77 20.81
CA PHE A 31 -9.93 -3.74 20.41
C PHE A 31 -11.27 -3.11 19.99
N ASP A 32 -11.82 -3.61 18.89
CA ASP A 32 -13.22 -3.43 18.51
C ASP A 32 -14.10 -4.49 19.22
N PHE A 33 -15.12 -4.04 19.95
CA PHE A 33 -16.11 -4.95 20.54
C PHE A 33 -17.00 -5.58 19.44
N GLN A 34 -17.13 -6.91 19.47
CA GLN A 34 -18.01 -7.64 18.56
C GLN A 34 -19.32 -8.07 19.22
N LYS A 35 -19.27 -8.85 20.31
CA LYS A 35 -20.47 -9.46 20.93
C LYS A 35 -20.21 -9.88 22.38
N VAL A 36 -21.23 -9.83 23.24
CA VAL A 36 -21.17 -10.51 24.55
C VAL A 36 -21.41 -12.01 24.33
N ILE A 37 -20.45 -12.85 24.68
CA ILE A 37 -20.55 -14.32 24.57
C ILE A 37 -21.01 -14.99 25.86
N GLY A 38 -20.89 -14.31 27.01
CA GLY A 38 -21.39 -14.81 28.30
C GLY A 38 -21.59 -13.70 29.33
N ARG A 39 -22.46 -13.95 30.30
CA ARG A 39 -22.67 -13.09 31.48
C ARG A 39 -22.75 -13.98 32.72
N GLY A 40 -22.05 -13.62 33.78
CA GLY A 40 -22.06 -14.32 35.06
C GLY A 40 -21.85 -13.35 36.22
N ALA A 41 -21.85 -13.86 37.46
CA ALA A 41 -21.74 -13.05 38.67
C ALA A 41 -20.51 -12.11 38.69
N PHE A 42 -19.42 -12.52 38.04
CA PHE A 42 -18.14 -11.79 38.00
C PHE A 42 -17.98 -10.86 36.77
N GLY A 43 -18.98 -10.76 35.89
CA GLY A 43 -18.97 -9.82 34.76
C GLY A 43 -19.46 -10.38 33.43
N LYS A 44 -19.00 -9.75 32.34
CA LYS A 44 -19.38 -10.06 30.95
C LYS A 44 -18.14 -10.55 30.20
N VAL A 45 -18.27 -11.67 29.50
CA VAL A 45 -17.24 -12.15 28.56
C VAL A 45 -17.60 -11.64 27.17
N CYS A 46 -16.65 -10.98 26.52
CA CYS A 46 -16.84 -10.29 25.25
C CYS A 46 -15.94 -10.89 24.17
N LEU A 47 -16.52 -11.24 23.03
CA LEU A 47 -15.77 -11.42 21.79
C LEU A 47 -15.35 -10.04 21.28
N VAL A 48 -14.07 -9.89 21.00
CA VAL A 48 -13.43 -8.65 20.54
C VAL A 48 -12.47 -8.98 19.41
N GLN A 49 -12.17 -8.00 18.57
CA GLN A 49 -11.19 -8.10 17.49
C GLN A 49 -10.14 -7.01 17.67
N LYS A 50 -8.86 -7.35 17.66
CA LYS A 50 -7.79 -6.36 17.78
C LYS A 50 -7.74 -5.54 16.48
N LYS A 51 -7.60 -4.22 16.61
CA LYS A 51 -7.65 -3.29 15.46
C LYS A 51 -6.52 -3.54 14.46
N SER A 52 -5.31 -3.88 14.95
CA SER A 52 -4.18 -4.28 14.09
C SER A 52 -4.50 -5.46 13.18
N ASP A 53 -5.35 -6.39 13.64
CA ASP A 53 -5.66 -7.61 12.91
C ASP A 53 -6.63 -7.35 11.74
N ARG A 54 -7.06 -6.09 11.59
CA ARG A 54 -7.83 -5.58 10.45
C ARG A 54 -6.98 -4.80 9.45
N GLU A 55 -5.74 -4.47 9.77
CA GLU A 55 -4.84 -3.77 8.85
C GLU A 55 -4.49 -4.68 7.66
N LEU A 56 -4.48 -4.12 6.45
CA LEU A 56 -4.03 -4.82 5.25
C LEU A 56 -2.59 -5.31 5.41
N PHE A 57 -1.77 -4.53 6.13
CA PHE A 57 -0.43 -4.89 6.60
C PHE A 57 -0.39 -6.26 7.30
N TYR A 58 -1.21 -6.47 8.32
CA TYR A 58 -1.26 -7.72 9.09
C TYR A 58 -1.60 -8.92 8.18
N HIS A 59 -2.61 -8.77 7.33
CA HIS A 59 -2.98 -9.81 6.38
C HIS A 59 -1.88 -10.09 5.35
N LEU A 60 -1.16 -9.06 4.89
CA LEU A 60 -0.09 -9.20 3.91
C LEU A 60 1.13 -9.89 4.52
N LYS A 61 1.60 -9.46 5.70
CA LYS A 61 2.74 -10.09 6.38
C LYS A 61 2.47 -11.57 6.69
N ASN A 62 1.26 -11.91 7.15
CA ASN A 62 0.88 -13.30 7.43
C ASN A 62 0.74 -14.18 6.16
N GLN A 63 0.45 -13.60 4.99
CA GLN A 63 0.33 -14.35 3.73
C GLN A 63 1.61 -14.29 2.87
N GLY A 64 2.59 -13.47 3.27
CA GLY A 64 3.78 -13.13 2.48
C GLY A 64 3.45 -12.23 1.28
N ARG A 65 2.50 -12.65 0.43
CA ARG A 65 1.96 -11.88 -0.69
C ARG A 65 0.52 -12.31 -1.00
N PHE A 66 -0.24 -11.45 -1.65
CA PHE A 66 -1.58 -11.78 -2.15
C PHE A 66 -1.54 -12.35 -3.58
N SER A 67 -2.64 -13.02 -3.95
CA SER A 67 -2.90 -13.36 -5.35
C SER A 67 -3.30 -12.10 -6.14
N GLU A 68 -3.04 -12.09 -7.45
CA GLU A 68 -3.42 -10.95 -8.30
C GLU A 68 -4.92 -10.64 -8.26
N SER A 69 -5.78 -11.65 -8.14
CA SER A 69 -7.24 -11.45 -8.02
C SER A 69 -7.60 -10.68 -6.74
N LYS A 70 -6.95 -11.00 -5.61
CA LYS A 70 -7.16 -10.31 -4.32
C LYS A 70 -6.56 -8.90 -4.33
N ALA A 71 -5.35 -8.73 -4.85
CA ALA A 71 -4.72 -7.42 -4.99
C ALA A 71 -5.53 -6.50 -5.92
N LYS A 72 -6.03 -7.04 -7.04
CA LYS A 72 -6.93 -6.36 -7.99
C LYS A 72 -8.20 -5.86 -7.32
N PHE A 73 -8.85 -6.71 -6.52
CA PHE A 73 -10.05 -6.33 -5.78
C PHE A 73 -9.78 -5.11 -4.86
N TYR A 74 -8.73 -5.15 -4.06
CA TYR A 74 -8.38 -4.03 -3.16
C TYR A 74 -7.94 -2.76 -3.88
N ILE A 75 -7.14 -2.86 -4.96
CA ILE A 75 -6.80 -1.67 -5.77
C ILE A 75 -8.03 -1.07 -6.44
N GLY A 76 -8.99 -1.88 -6.89
CA GLY A 76 -10.24 -1.38 -7.45
C GLY A 76 -11.05 -0.54 -6.46
N GLU A 77 -11.11 -0.96 -5.20
CA GLU A 77 -11.79 -0.19 -4.14
C GLU A 77 -11.01 1.07 -3.73
N ILE A 78 -9.67 1.00 -3.68
CA ILE A 78 -8.81 2.17 -3.41
C ILE A 78 -8.94 3.22 -4.53
N LEU A 79 -9.00 2.79 -5.80
CA LEU A 79 -9.23 3.67 -6.93
C LEU A 79 -10.56 4.44 -6.79
N LEU A 80 -11.65 3.76 -6.43
CA LEU A 80 -12.95 4.40 -6.18
C LEU A 80 -12.90 5.40 -5.02
N ALA A 81 -12.19 5.07 -3.95
CA ALA A 81 -11.98 5.99 -2.83
C ALA A 81 -11.17 7.24 -3.24
N PHE A 82 -10.13 7.06 -4.05
CA PHE A 82 -9.34 8.17 -4.60
C PHE A 82 -10.14 9.04 -5.57
N GLU A 83 -10.98 8.47 -6.43
CA GLU A 83 -11.88 9.29 -7.26
C GLU A 83 -12.77 10.20 -6.40
N TYR A 84 -13.42 9.64 -5.37
CA TYR A 84 -14.27 10.39 -4.46
C TYR A 84 -13.53 11.56 -3.77
N LEU A 85 -12.28 11.36 -3.36
CA LEU A 85 -11.44 12.40 -2.76
C LEU A 85 -10.97 13.44 -3.79
N HIS A 86 -10.52 12.97 -4.96
CA HIS A 86 -9.99 13.81 -6.04
C HIS A 86 -11.07 14.70 -6.68
N GLU A 87 -12.32 14.27 -6.71
CA GLU A 87 -13.48 15.09 -7.09
C GLU A 87 -13.76 16.27 -6.13
N ARG A 88 -13.23 16.21 -4.91
CA ARG A 88 -13.44 17.20 -3.83
C ARG A 88 -12.18 18.01 -3.53
N ASP A 89 -11.22 17.98 -4.45
CA ASP A 89 -9.90 18.62 -4.32
C ASP A 89 -9.11 18.20 -3.07
N ILE A 90 -9.30 16.95 -2.64
CA ILE A 90 -8.56 16.31 -1.55
C ILE A 90 -7.50 15.37 -2.14
N ILE A 91 -6.23 15.56 -1.74
CA ILE A 91 -5.12 14.61 -1.94
C ILE A 91 -4.90 13.86 -0.62
N TYR A 92 -4.74 12.55 -0.67
CA TYR A 92 -4.62 11.69 0.51
C TYR A 92 -3.19 11.59 1.08
N ARG A 93 -2.18 11.39 0.21
CA ARG A 93 -0.73 11.46 0.46
C ARG A 93 -0.07 10.46 1.43
N ASP A 94 -0.80 9.53 2.04
CA ASP A 94 -0.20 8.52 2.93
C ASP A 94 -0.82 7.11 2.76
N LEU A 95 -0.98 6.67 1.51
CA LEU A 95 -1.41 5.30 1.24
C LEU A 95 -0.27 4.30 1.48
N LYS A 96 -0.53 3.40 2.41
CA LYS A 96 0.32 2.28 2.82
C LYS A 96 -0.55 1.16 3.45
N PRO A 97 -0.07 -0.09 3.56
CA PRO A 97 -0.87 -1.19 4.09
C PRO A 97 -1.42 -0.99 5.51
N GLU A 98 -0.77 -0.18 6.34
CA GLU A 98 -1.19 0.16 7.70
C GLU A 98 -2.43 1.09 7.70
N ASN A 99 -2.55 1.96 6.70
CA ASN A 99 -3.65 2.92 6.56
C ASN A 99 -4.84 2.36 5.74
N VAL A 100 -4.81 1.06 5.40
CA VAL A 100 -5.92 0.36 4.75
C VAL A 100 -6.45 -0.71 5.70
N LEU A 101 -7.69 -0.55 6.17
CA LEU A 101 -8.34 -1.51 7.08
C LEU A 101 -9.36 -2.36 6.32
N LEU A 102 -9.42 -3.65 6.60
CA LEU A 102 -10.52 -4.52 6.18
C LEU A 102 -11.70 -4.40 7.16
N ASP A 103 -12.92 -4.35 6.62
CA ASP A 103 -14.14 -4.47 7.41
C ASP A 103 -14.58 -5.94 7.61
N ARG A 104 -15.71 -6.14 8.29
CA ARG A 104 -16.23 -7.48 8.64
C ARG A 104 -16.63 -8.32 7.43
N SER A 105 -16.85 -7.67 6.28
CA SER A 105 -17.18 -8.31 5.00
C SER A 105 -15.95 -8.46 4.10
N GLY A 106 -14.78 -7.96 4.52
CA GLY A 106 -13.53 -8.04 3.77
C GLY A 106 -13.28 -6.90 2.78
N HIS A 107 -14.13 -5.85 2.80
CA HIS A 107 -13.95 -4.64 1.98
C HIS A 107 -12.94 -3.68 2.62
N ILE A 108 -12.22 -2.89 1.81
CA ILE A 108 -11.25 -1.92 2.32
C ILE A 108 -11.92 -0.65 2.85
N LYS A 109 -11.27 -0.02 3.82
CA LYS A 109 -11.53 1.33 4.31
C LYS A 109 -10.20 2.05 4.51
N ILE A 110 -10.02 3.17 3.81
CA ILE A 110 -8.88 4.06 4.03
C ILE A 110 -9.09 4.79 5.37
N THR A 111 -8.05 4.86 6.20
CA THR A 111 -8.02 5.55 7.49
C THR A 111 -6.93 6.62 7.51
N ASP A 112 -6.82 7.39 8.59
CA ASP A 112 -5.80 8.43 8.83
C ASP A 112 -5.66 9.46 7.69
N PHE A 113 -6.43 10.53 7.79
CA PHE A 113 -6.35 11.68 6.90
C PHE A 113 -5.41 12.77 7.44
N GLY A 114 -4.58 12.49 8.46
CA GLY A 114 -3.71 13.49 9.11
C GLY A 114 -2.68 14.13 8.18
N LEU A 115 -2.35 13.49 7.05
CA LEU A 115 -1.46 14.01 6.01
C LEU A 115 -2.18 14.45 4.73
N SER A 116 -3.51 14.47 4.71
CA SER A 116 -4.27 14.89 3.52
C SER A 116 -4.04 16.38 3.20
N LYS A 117 -4.45 16.82 2.01
CA LYS A 117 -4.43 18.22 1.59
C LYS A 117 -5.68 18.55 0.80
N GLU A 118 -6.43 19.52 1.29
CA GLU A 118 -7.62 20.06 0.63
C GLU A 118 -7.35 21.42 -0.02
N GLY A 119 -8.23 21.80 -0.94
CA GLY A 119 -8.35 23.17 -1.44
C GLY A 119 -7.20 23.64 -2.32
N LEU A 120 -6.64 22.74 -3.15
CA LEU A 120 -5.73 23.12 -4.24
C LEU A 120 -6.57 23.46 -5.47
N GLY A 121 -6.42 24.69 -5.97
CA GLY A 121 -7.08 25.13 -7.19
C GLY A 121 -6.61 24.39 -8.44
N THR A 122 -7.35 24.55 -9.54
CA THR A 122 -7.00 23.94 -10.84
C THR A 122 -5.62 24.39 -11.31
N GLY A 123 -4.65 23.47 -11.30
CA GLY A 123 -3.26 23.72 -11.69
C GLY A 123 -2.35 24.18 -10.55
N GLU A 124 -2.84 24.30 -9.31
CA GLU A 124 -2.00 24.56 -8.15
C GLU A 124 -1.24 23.31 -7.69
N LEU A 125 -0.02 23.51 -7.20
CA LEU A 125 0.85 22.47 -6.67
C LEU A 125 1.18 22.75 -5.21
N THR A 126 1.28 21.69 -4.41
CA THR A 126 1.83 21.75 -3.05
C THR A 126 3.29 21.29 -3.04
N ASN A 127 4.09 21.84 -2.12
CA ASN A 127 5.49 21.48 -1.89
C ASN A 127 5.72 20.83 -0.51
N THR A 128 4.66 20.40 0.20
CA THR A 128 4.84 19.79 1.53
C THR A 128 5.49 18.41 1.43
N PHE A 129 6.70 18.24 1.96
CA PHE A 129 7.33 16.93 2.04
C PHE A 129 6.67 16.07 3.15
N VAL A 130 5.72 15.22 2.78
CA VAL A 130 4.97 14.32 3.68
C VAL A 130 4.73 12.97 3.02
N GLY A 131 4.39 11.97 3.84
CA GLY A 131 4.15 10.59 3.43
C GLY A 131 5.23 9.63 3.94
N THR A 132 4.96 8.34 3.82
CA THR A 132 5.86 7.27 4.29
C THR A 132 6.98 7.01 3.26
N PRO A 133 8.28 6.97 3.64
CA PRO A 133 9.42 7.08 2.72
C PRO A 133 9.44 6.13 1.51
N GLU A 134 8.97 4.90 1.70
CA GLU A 134 8.94 3.81 0.71
C GLU A 134 7.87 4.02 -0.38
N TYR A 135 6.88 4.88 -0.11
CA TYR A 135 5.73 5.16 -0.99
C TYR A 135 5.80 6.57 -1.61
N LEU A 136 6.76 7.41 -1.21
CA LEU A 136 6.91 8.77 -1.73
C LEU A 136 7.10 8.76 -3.25
N ALA A 137 6.38 9.65 -3.92
CA ALA A 137 6.51 9.87 -5.36
C ALA A 137 7.80 10.65 -5.70
N PRO A 138 8.42 10.44 -6.88
CA PRO A 138 9.65 11.12 -7.28
C PRO A 138 9.57 12.66 -7.19
N GLU A 139 8.42 13.25 -7.53
CA GLU A 139 8.17 14.69 -7.50
C GLU A 139 8.15 15.28 -6.08
N ILE A 140 7.70 14.50 -5.08
CA ILE A 140 7.81 14.89 -3.66
C ILE A 140 9.28 14.87 -3.23
N ILE A 141 10.02 13.82 -3.61
CA ILE A 141 11.44 13.66 -3.27
C ILE A 141 12.30 14.75 -3.91
N LEU A 142 11.97 15.15 -5.13
CA LEU A 142 12.65 16.22 -5.87
C LEU A 142 12.19 17.63 -5.47
N ASN A 143 11.12 17.75 -4.68
CA ASN A 143 10.53 19.02 -4.24
C ASN A 143 10.21 19.99 -5.42
N ILE A 144 9.63 19.45 -6.50
CA ILE A 144 9.27 20.19 -7.73
C ILE A 144 7.79 20.59 -7.80
N GLY A 145 7.04 20.36 -6.72
CA GLY A 145 5.59 20.53 -6.67
C GLY A 145 4.84 19.24 -7.03
N HIS A 146 3.73 18.99 -6.32
CA HIS A 146 2.88 17.82 -6.54
C HIS A 146 1.39 18.13 -6.39
N ASP A 147 0.58 17.26 -6.99
CA ASP A 147 -0.88 17.26 -6.96
C ASP A 147 -1.41 15.83 -6.71
N LYS A 148 -2.69 15.60 -7.05
CA LYS A 148 -3.42 14.32 -6.97
C LYS A 148 -2.69 13.13 -7.63
N ARG A 149 -1.68 13.34 -8.50
CA ARG A 149 -0.86 12.27 -9.10
C ARG A 149 -0.14 11.39 -8.08
N VAL A 150 0.30 11.95 -6.95
CA VAL A 150 1.10 11.20 -5.96
C VAL A 150 0.33 10.04 -5.36
N ASP A 151 -0.99 10.18 -5.23
CA ASP A 151 -1.85 9.11 -4.73
C ASP A 151 -1.84 7.91 -5.68
N TYR A 152 -1.86 8.12 -7.00
CA TYR A 152 -1.74 7.02 -7.97
C TYR A 152 -0.36 6.36 -7.96
N TRP A 153 0.73 7.11 -7.72
CA TRP A 153 2.05 6.51 -7.48
C TRP A 153 2.04 5.61 -6.24
N THR A 154 1.50 6.10 -5.11
CA THR A 154 1.39 5.31 -3.87
C THR A 154 0.53 4.06 -4.07
N MET A 155 -0.54 4.13 -4.88
CA MET A 155 -1.36 2.98 -5.28
C MET A 155 -0.57 1.94 -6.08
N GLY A 156 0.32 2.38 -6.97
CA GLY A 156 1.26 1.51 -7.68
C GLY A 156 2.25 0.82 -6.74
N ALA A 157 2.78 1.54 -5.76
CA ALA A 157 3.70 1.00 -4.77
C ALA A 157 3.02 -0.04 -3.88
N LEU A 158 1.78 0.24 -3.42
CA LEU A 158 0.95 -0.69 -2.66
C LEU A 158 0.56 -1.93 -3.48
N LEU A 159 0.22 -1.78 -4.76
CA LEU A 159 -0.04 -2.92 -5.65
C LEU A 159 1.20 -3.81 -5.77
N TYR A 160 2.38 -3.22 -6.02
CA TYR A 160 3.62 -3.97 -6.11
C TYR A 160 3.91 -4.73 -4.80
N GLU A 161 3.72 -4.09 -3.65
CA GLU A 161 3.90 -4.73 -2.35
C GLU A 161 2.90 -5.87 -2.13
N MET A 162 1.61 -5.68 -2.43
CA MET A 162 0.62 -6.76 -2.34
C MET A 162 1.01 -7.98 -3.19
N LEU A 163 1.67 -7.80 -4.34
CA LEU A 163 2.09 -8.89 -5.23
C LEU A 163 3.44 -9.55 -4.88
N THR A 164 4.21 -8.96 -3.96
CA THR A 164 5.60 -9.38 -3.68
C THR A 164 5.97 -9.51 -2.20
N GLY A 165 5.23 -8.86 -1.29
CA GLY A 165 5.51 -8.77 0.15
C GLY A 165 6.40 -7.61 0.58
N ALA A 166 6.92 -6.81 -0.37
CA ALA A 166 7.78 -5.65 -0.10
C ALA A 166 7.58 -4.52 -1.13
N PRO A 167 7.76 -3.23 -0.75
CA PRO A 167 7.61 -2.11 -1.67
C PRO A 167 8.61 -2.18 -2.85
N PRO A 168 8.36 -1.48 -3.97
CA PRO A 168 9.19 -1.55 -5.18
C PRO A 168 10.64 -1.07 -4.95
N PHE A 169 10.87 -0.24 -3.93
CA PHE A 169 12.17 0.21 -3.48
C PHE A 169 12.26 0.08 -1.96
N TYR A 170 13.33 -0.53 -1.45
CA TYR A 170 13.56 -0.70 -0.02
C TYR A 170 15.06 -0.65 0.31
N PHE A 171 15.47 0.30 1.15
CA PHE A 171 16.88 0.49 1.54
C PHE A 171 16.99 0.98 2.99
N LYS A 172 17.98 0.47 3.74
CA LYS A 172 18.23 0.91 5.13
C LYS A 172 18.56 2.41 5.26
N LYS A 173 19.17 3.03 4.23
CA LYS A 173 19.50 4.47 4.21
C LYS A 173 18.51 5.23 3.32
N ARG A 174 17.84 6.24 3.87
CA ARG A 174 16.88 7.09 3.14
C ARG A 174 17.47 7.73 1.88
N SER A 175 18.74 8.14 1.89
CA SER A 175 19.41 8.68 0.70
C SER A 175 19.50 7.69 -0.45
N GLN A 176 19.73 6.40 -0.16
CA GLN A 176 19.75 5.33 -1.16
C GLN A 176 18.33 5.01 -1.66
N LEU A 177 17.34 5.00 -0.75
CA LEU A 177 15.93 4.84 -1.09
C LEU A 177 15.45 5.94 -2.05
N TYR A 178 15.68 7.20 -1.70
CA TYR A 178 15.29 8.35 -2.52
C TYR A 178 16.02 8.37 -3.86
N GLN A 179 17.32 8.04 -3.89
CA GLN A 179 18.05 7.89 -5.14
C GLN A 179 17.46 6.77 -6.02
N ALA A 180 17.04 5.64 -5.44
CA ALA A 180 16.45 4.54 -6.18
C ALA A 180 15.06 4.91 -6.73
N ILE A 181 14.18 5.49 -5.90
CA ILE A 181 12.86 5.97 -6.32
C ILE A 181 12.98 6.95 -7.48
N VAL A 182 13.91 7.90 -7.44
CA VAL A 182 14.13 8.86 -8.53
C VAL A 182 14.80 8.21 -9.75
N LYS A 183 15.84 7.38 -9.59
CA LYS A 183 16.72 6.97 -10.72
C LYS A 183 16.56 5.54 -11.22
N HIS A 184 16.23 4.56 -10.38
CA HIS A 184 16.24 3.14 -10.77
C HIS A 184 14.89 2.68 -11.36
N PRO A 185 14.86 1.86 -12.41
CA PRO A 185 13.61 1.29 -12.91
C PRO A 185 12.99 0.32 -11.90
N VAL A 186 11.66 0.22 -11.88
CA VAL A 186 10.94 -0.76 -11.05
C VAL A 186 11.18 -2.17 -11.60
N GLN A 187 11.60 -3.09 -10.73
CA GLN A 187 11.91 -4.47 -11.13
C GLN A 187 10.66 -5.34 -11.19
N MET A 188 10.04 -5.44 -12.37
CA MET A 188 8.92 -6.36 -12.61
C MET A 188 9.34 -7.82 -12.34
N LYS A 189 8.52 -8.57 -11.59
CA LYS A 189 8.79 -9.98 -11.30
C LYS A 189 8.24 -10.89 -12.41
N ASN A 190 8.89 -12.02 -12.63
CA ASN A 190 8.52 -12.98 -13.67
C ASN A 190 7.09 -13.51 -13.50
N HIS A 191 6.64 -13.67 -12.25
CA HIS A 191 5.31 -14.20 -11.89
C HIS A 191 4.16 -13.19 -12.01
N PHE A 192 4.41 -11.93 -12.37
CA PHE A 192 3.33 -10.98 -12.67
C PHE A 192 2.75 -11.26 -14.06
N SER A 193 1.42 -11.23 -14.17
CA SER A 193 0.70 -11.24 -15.44
C SER A 193 1.08 -10.02 -16.32
N PRO A 194 0.85 -10.10 -17.66
CA PRO A 194 0.98 -8.95 -18.55
C PRO A 194 0.16 -7.74 -18.06
N GLU A 195 -1.07 -7.97 -17.61
CA GLU A 195 -1.99 -6.92 -17.14
C GLU A 195 -1.51 -6.28 -15.83
N ALA A 196 -0.94 -7.05 -14.91
CA ALA A 196 -0.34 -6.51 -13.69
C ALA A 196 0.93 -5.69 -13.99
N LYS A 197 1.76 -6.12 -14.96
CA LYS A 197 2.94 -5.38 -15.42
C LYS A 197 2.55 -4.05 -16.05
N ASP A 198 1.58 -4.03 -16.95
CA ASP A 198 1.15 -2.83 -17.68
C ASP A 198 0.53 -1.76 -16.74
N LEU A 199 -0.31 -2.19 -15.78
CA LEU A 199 -0.82 -1.30 -14.74
C LEU A 199 0.30 -0.78 -13.83
N LEU A 200 1.24 -1.62 -13.39
CA LEU A 200 2.37 -1.19 -12.57
C LEU A 200 3.31 -0.23 -13.32
N GLN A 201 3.53 -0.43 -14.61
CA GLN A 201 4.31 0.47 -15.47
C GLN A 201 3.61 1.84 -15.60
N SER A 202 2.28 1.84 -15.74
CA SER A 202 1.48 3.07 -15.79
C SER A 202 1.50 3.85 -14.47
N LEU A 203 1.33 3.15 -13.33
CA LEU A 203 1.25 3.79 -11.99
C LEU A 203 2.62 4.24 -11.46
N LEU A 204 3.70 3.50 -11.75
CA LEU A 204 5.06 3.79 -11.26
C LEU A 204 5.95 4.44 -12.33
N GLN A 205 5.33 5.15 -13.28
CA GLN A 205 6.02 6.04 -14.20
C GLN A 205 6.50 7.30 -13.46
N LYS A 206 7.70 7.78 -13.77
CA LYS A 206 8.36 8.88 -13.02
C LYS A 206 8.17 10.26 -13.62
N ASP A 207 7.69 10.31 -14.86
CA ASP A 207 7.39 11.52 -15.62
C ASP A 207 5.97 11.36 -16.14
N VAL A 208 5.00 11.94 -15.43
CA VAL A 208 3.57 11.60 -15.55
C VAL A 208 2.74 12.82 -15.92
N ASN A 209 2.13 12.76 -17.10
CA ASN A 209 1.00 13.61 -17.46
C ASN A 209 -0.31 13.04 -16.88
N TYR A 210 -0.97 13.83 -16.03
CA TYR A 210 -2.18 13.44 -15.30
C TYR A 210 -3.34 12.99 -16.20
N GLN A 211 -3.55 13.67 -17.34
CA GLN A 211 -4.68 13.35 -18.23
C GLN A 211 -4.53 11.97 -18.85
N ILE A 212 -3.30 11.60 -19.22
CA ILE A 212 -2.97 10.27 -19.75
C ILE A 212 -3.17 9.22 -18.65
N LEU A 213 -2.68 9.49 -17.43
CA LEU A 213 -2.72 8.51 -16.34
C LEU A 213 -4.16 8.06 -15.98
N LYS A 214 -5.10 9.00 -15.78
CA LYS A 214 -6.48 8.61 -15.43
C LYS A 214 -7.11 7.80 -16.57
N GLN A 215 -6.96 8.22 -17.82
CA GLN A 215 -7.54 7.51 -18.96
C GLN A 215 -6.91 6.12 -19.16
N LEU A 216 -5.60 5.96 -18.92
CA LEU A 216 -4.94 4.66 -18.93
C LEU A 216 -5.54 3.73 -17.87
N ILE A 217 -5.56 4.13 -16.60
CA ILE A 217 -6.05 3.31 -15.48
C ILE A 217 -7.47 2.78 -15.74
N PHE A 218 -8.38 3.62 -16.26
CA PHE A 218 -9.76 3.21 -16.54
C PHE A 218 -9.92 2.22 -17.70
N ASN A 219 -9.01 2.27 -18.68
CA ASN A 219 -9.01 1.38 -19.84
C ASN A 219 -8.21 0.09 -19.60
N GLN A 220 -7.56 -0.07 -18.45
CA GLN A 220 -6.73 -1.24 -18.16
C GLN A 220 -7.55 -2.54 -18.14
N GLN A 221 -7.11 -3.51 -18.95
CA GLN A 221 -7.63 -4.90 -18.98
C GLN A 221 -7.66 -5.51 -17.57
N PHE A 222 -6.75 -5.07 -16.70
CA PHE A 222 -6.69 -5.42 -15.29
C PHE A 222 -8.05 -5.25 -14.57
N PHE A 223 -8.81 -4.18 -14.81
CA PHE A 223 -10.08 -3.90 -14.09
C PHE A 223 -11.36 -4.36 -14.82
N LEU A 224 -11.30 -4.74 -16.10
CA LEU A 224 -12.51 -5.01 -16.91
C LEU A 224 -13.38 -6.17 -16.42
N ALA A 225 -12.84 -7.08 -15.60
CA ALA A 225 -13.62 -8.12 -14.94
C ALA A 225 -14.60 -7.59 -13.86
N GLN A 226 -14.32 -6.42 -13.27
CA GLN A 226 -15.14 -5.82 -12.20
C GLN A 226 -16.17 -4.81 -12.70
N GLN A 227 -15.95 -4.19 -13.87
CA GLN A 227 -16.83 -3.13 -14.41
C GLN A 227 -18.28 -3.58 -14.64
N LYS A 228 -18.54 -4.88 -14.82
CA LYS A 228 -19.90 -5.42 -14.98
C LYS A 228 -20.75 -5.41 -13.71
N VAL A 229 -20.16 -5.22 -12.52
CA VAL A 229 -20.90 -5.19 -11.24
C VAL A 229 -21.41 -3.78 -10.91
N GLY A 230 -20.72 -2.73 -11.37
CA GLY A 230 -21.11 -1.33 -11.11
C GLY A 230 -22.42 -0.91 -11.79
N GLN A 231 -22.70 -1.42 -12.99
CA GLN A 231 -23.89 -1.07 -13.76
C GLN A 231 -25.21 -1.67 -13.24
N GLN A 232 -25.16 -2.59 -12.26
CA GLN A 232 -26.35 -3.22 -11.67
C GLN A 232 -26.82 -2.58 -10.35
N ARG A 233 -26.22 -1.46 -9.91
CA ARG A 233 -26.63 -0.73 -8.69
C ARG A 233 -27.32 0.62 -8.96
N SER A 234 -27.74 0.85 -10.22
CA SER A 234 -28.42 2.07 -10.67
C SER A 234 -29.77 1.78 -11.33
N GLN A 235 -30.51 0.81 -10.76
CA GLN A 235 -31.92 0.51 -11.04
C GLN A 235 -32.65 0.33 -9.71
#